data_AF-A0AAW1UGG7-F1
#
_entry.id   AF-A0AAW1UGG7-F1
#
_cell.length_a   1.000
_cell.length_b   1.000
_cell.length_c   1.000
_cell.angle_alpha   90.00
_cell.angle_beta   90.00
_cell.angle_gamma   90.00
#
_symmetry.space_group_name_H-M   'P 1'
#
loop_
_entity.id
_entity.type
_entity.pdbx_description
1 polymer ?
#
loop_
_entity_poly.entity_id
_entity_poly.type
_entity_poly.pdbx_seq_one_letter_code
_entity_poly.pdbx_strand_id
1 'polypeptide(L)'
;MKRFQNELYQKANTITEEIRKHGAKFYEHVYKMKQSRVPKKLLDIIMNSKCGTEWLKEVQKDLQQINMKNLEDRTECRYKIAHVKFEQKSNRQPGVKWTDERKKEHSERMKRFWEARKMKQNS
;
A
#
# COMPACT_ATOMS: atom_id res chain seq x y z
N MET A 1 -12.06 -23.01 -2.59
CA MET A 1 -11.49 -21.77 -3.14
C MET A 1 -11.45 -20.60 -2.15
N LYS A 2 -12.53 -20.24 -1.43
CA LYS A 2 -12.53 -19.08 -0.50
C LYS A 2 -11.48 -19.15 0.63
N ARG A 3 -11.19 -20.32 1.20
CA ARG A 3 -10.16 -20.48 2.27
C ARG A 3 -8.75 -20.15 1.79
N PHE A 4 -8.36 -20.66 0.62
CA PHE A 4 -7.03 -20.44 0.06
C PHE A 4 -6.78 -18.97 -0.32
N GLN A 5 -7.81 -18.28 -0.85
CA GLN A 5 -7.73 -16.83 -1.09
C GLN A 5 -7.54 -16.06 0.21
N ASN A 6 -8.29 -16.38 1.27
CA ASN A 6 -8.15 -15.73 2.57
C ASN A 6 -6.75 -15.93 3.17
N GLU A 7 -6.18 -17.13 3.08
CA GLU A 7 -4.81 -17.42 3.54
C GLU A 7 -3.75 -16.63 2.75
N LEU A 8 -3.90 -16.51 1.42
CA LEU A 8 -3.01 -15.69 0.60
C LEU A 8 -3.07 -14.21 0.96
N TYR A 9 -4.27 -13.66 1.16
CA TYR A 9 -4.43 -12.27 1.58
C TYR A 9 -3.85 -12.02 2.97
N GLN A 10 -4.03 -12.95 3.91
CA GLN A 10 -3.42 -12.85 5.24
C GLN A 10 -1.90 -12.85 5.16
N LYS A 11 -1.29 -13.78 4.39
CA LYS A 11 0.17 -13.83 4.19
C LYS A 11 0.71 -12.56 3.51
N ALA A 12 0.02 -12.05 2.49
CA ALA A 12 0.41 -10.82 1.81
C ALA A 12 0.34 -9.59 2.73
N ASN A 13 -0.66 -9.53 3.61
CA ASN A 13 -0.76 -8.47 4.62
C ASN A 13 0.40 -8.53 5.62
N THR A 14 0.78 -9.74 6.08
CA THR A 14 1.94 -9.94 6.95
C THR A 14 3.23 -9.46 6.29
N ILE A 15 3.47 -9.81 5.03
CA ILE A 15 4.65 -9.36 4.27
C ILE A 15 4.67 -7.83 4.14
N THR A 16 3.52 -7.23 3.84
CA THR A 16 3.40 -5.77 3.68
C THR A 16 3.72 -5.05 5.00
N GLU A 17 3.21 -5.58 6.12
CA GLU A 17 3.54 -5.06 7.45
C GLU A 17 5.03 -5.21 7.78
N GLU A 18 5.64 -6.34 7.47
CA GLU A 18 7.08 -6.55 7.68
C GLU A 18 7.92 -5.55 6.89
N ILE A 19 7.60 -5.33 5.61
CA ILE A 19 8.27 -4.33 4.77
C ILE A 19 8.16 -2.94 5.40
N ARG A 20 6.97 -2.55 5.86
CA ARG A 20 6.77 -1.26 6.54
C ARG A 20 7.57 -1.16 7.85
N LYS A 21 7.63 -2.23 8.65
CA LYS A 21 8.47 -2.28 9.87
C LYS A 21 9.96 -2.16 9.53
N HIS A 22 10.43 -2.75 8.44
CA HIS A 22 11.80 -2.59 7.97
C HIS A 22 12.08 -1.15 7.52
N GLY A 23 11.16 -0.54 6.77
CA GLY A 23 11.22 0.87 6.39
C GLY A 23 11.30 1.78 7.61
N ALA A 24 10.44 1.56 8.60
CA ALA A 24 10.44 2.29 9.87
C ALA A 24 11.79 2.25 10.60
N LYS A 25 12.42 1.07 10.69
CA LYS A 25 13.77 0.94 11.29
C LYS A 25 14.83 1.71 10.50
N PHE A 26 14.74 1.70 9.17
CA PHE A 26 15.63 2.49 8.32
C PHE A 26 15.44 3.99 8.57
N TYR A 27 14.20 4.47 8.59
CA TYR A 27 13.92 5.88 8.83
C TYR A 27 14.30 6.33 10.25
N GLU A 28 14.12 5.49 11.27
CA GLU A 28 14.66 5.73 12.61
C GLU A 28 16.18 5.96 12.56
N HIS A 29 16.90 5.05 11.90
CA HIS A 29 18.34 5.14 11.77
C HIS A 29 18.77 6.43 11.07
N VAL A 30 18.11 6.76 9.96
CA VAL A 30 18.34 8.02 9.23
C VAL A 30 18.03 9.24 10.10
N TYR A 31 16.96 9.20 10.89
CA TYR A 31 16.57 10.31 11.76
C TYR A 31 17.63 10.64 12.82
N LYS A 32 18.34 9.63 13.32
CA LYS A 32 19.42 9.77 14.32
C LYS A 32 20.78 10.17 13.71
N MET A 33 20.90 10.22 12.38
CA MET A 33 22.12 10.68 11.73
C MET A 33 22.34 12.18 11.91
N LYS A 34 23.59 12.62 11.73
CA LYS A 34 23.94 14.05 11.68
C LYS A 34 23.20 14.77 10.53
N GLN A 35 22.76 16.01 10.74
CA GLN A 35 22.04 16.82 9.74
C GLN A 35 22.80 17.08 8.44
N SER A 36 24.13 16.96 8.46
CA SER A 36 24.94 17.08 7.24
C SER A 36 24.76 15.91 6.26
N ARG A 37 24.25 14.77 6.72
CA ARG A 37 24.11 13.56 5.91
C ARG A 37 22.96 13.70 4.90
N VAL A 38 23.24 13.33 3.64
CA VAL A 38 22.26 13.37 2.55
C VAL A 38 20.97 12.60 2.87
N PRO A 39 21.00 11.37 3.42
CA PRO A 39 19.77 10.66 3.79
C PRO A 39 18.87 11.42 4.75
N LYS A 40 19.45 12.15 5.71
CA LYS A 40 18.69 12.92 6.69
C LYS A 40 18.04 14.15 6.07
N LYS A 41 18.76 14.86 5.19
CA LYS A 41 18.19 15.96 4.38
C LYS A 41 17.06 15.48 3.48
N LEU A 42 17.22 14.32 2.84
CA LEU A 42 16.17 13.70 2.02
C LEU A 42 14.93 13.35 2.85
N LEU A 43 15.12 12.76 4.04
CA LEU A 43 14.03 12.46 4.95
C LEU A 43 13.29 13.73 5.40
N ASP A 44 14.03 14.78 5.74
CA ASP A 44 13.44 16.07 6.14
C ASP A 44 12.66 16.72 4.98
N ILE A 45 13.14 16.60 3.73
CA ILE A 45 12.40 17.03 2.53
C ILE A 45 11.13 16.19 2.37
N ILE A 46 11.21 14.86 2.48
CA ILE A 46 10.05 13.97 2.37
C ILE A 46 8.99 14.34 3.41
N MET A 47 9.37 14.52 4.67
CA MET A 47 8.47 14.85 5.77
C MET A 47 7.80 16.22 5.62
N ASN A 48 8.49 17.19 5.02
CA ASN A 48 7.97 18.54 4.81
C ASN A 48 7.36 18.75 3.42
N SER A 49 7.49 17.77 2.52
CA SER A 49 6.96 17.87 1.18
C SER A 49 5.43 17.86 1.22
N LYS A 50 4.81 18.82 0.52
CA LYS A 50 3.38 18.79 0.21
C LYS A 50 3.06 17.85 -0.97
N CYS A 51 4.01 16.99 -1.34
CA CYS A 51 3.95 16.25 -2.61
C CYS A 51 2.75 15.29 -2.63
N GLY A 52 2.09 15.22 -3.79
CA GLY A 52 0.79 14.59 -3.96
C GLY A 52 0.79 13.08 -4.17
N THR A 53 1.96 12.45 -4.33
CA THR A 53 2.03 11.01 -4.62
C THR A 53 1.55 10.19 -3.43
N GLU A 54 0.71 9.19 -3.72
CA GLU A 54 0.05 8.39 -2.69
C GLU A 54 1.06 7.64 -1.82
N TRP A 55 2.14 7.16 -2.42
CA TRP A 55 3.24 6.52 -1.70
C TRP A 55 3.92 7.43 -0.68
N LEU A 56 4.22 8.70 -1.02
CA LEU A 56 4.82 9.64 -0.07
C LEU A 56 3.89 9.94 1.11
N LYS A 57 2.58 10.05 0.86
CA LYS A 57 1.58 10.23 1.91
C LYS A 57 1.52 9.03 2.85
N GLU A 58 1.61 7.81 2.31
CA GLU A 58 1.68 6.59 3.12
C GLU A 58 2.92 6.57 4.01
N VAL A 59 4.09 6.88 3.44
CA VAL A 59 5.34 6.97 4.22
C VAL A 59 5.21 8.01 5.33
N GLN A 60 4.70 9.22 5.03
CA GLN A 60 4.48 10.26 6.05
C GLN A 60 3.54 9.78 7.18
N LYS A 61 2.44 9.09 6.84
CA LYS A 61 1.51 8.52 7.81
C LYS A 61 2.17 7.45 8.68
N ASP A 62 2.88 6.51 8.07
CA ASP A 62 3.59 5.44 8.79
C ASP A 62 4.59 6.06 9.79
N LEU A 63 5.32 7.08 9.36
CA LEU A 63 6.30 7.79 10.19
C LEU A 63 5.65 8.62 11.32
N GLN A 64 4.46 9.18 11.08
CA GLN A 64 3.66 9.85 12.11
C GLN A 64 3.11 8.86 13.13
N GLN A 65 2.61 7.70 12.70
CA GLN A 65 2.10 6.64 13.58
C GLN A 65 3.16 6.13 14.56
N ILE A 66 4.43 6.08 14.13
CA ILE A 66 5.56 5.69 14.98
C ILE A 66 5.98 6.83 15.92
N ASN A 67 5.57 8.07 15.64
CA ASN A 67 5.95 9.28 16.36
C ASN A 67 7.47 9.44 16.50
N MET A 68 8.19 9.37 15.37
CA MET A 68 9.67 9.40 15.34
C MET A 68 10.30 10.65 15.97
N LYS A 69 9.55 11.74 16.16
CA LYS A 69 10.04 12.98 16.77
C LYS A 69 10.36 12.85 18.27
N ASN A 70 9.78 11.87 18.97
CA ASN A 70 9.89 11.74 20.43
C ASN A 70 10.78 10.56 20.87
N LEU A 71 11.59 9.99 19.97
CA LEU A 71 12.30 8.73 20.23
C LEU A 71 13.79 8.94 20.42
N GLU A 72 14.13 9.60 21.54
CA GLU A 72 15.51 9.64 22.04
C GLU A 72 15.95 8.23 22.48
N ASP A 73 15.07 7.46 23.13
CA ASP A 73 15.35 6.09 23.53
C ASP A 73 15.20 5.09 22.37
N ARG A 74 16.28 4.33 22.13
CA ARG A 74 16.36 3.29 21.11
C ARG A 74 15.52 2.06 21.47
N THR A 75 15.44 1.69 22.74
CA THR A 75 14.68 0.52 23.19
C THR A 75 13.19 0.75 23.01
N GLU A 76 12.70 1.89 23.46
CA GLU A 76 11.30 2.29 23.28
C GLU A 76 10.91 2.37 21.79
N CYS A 77 11.80 2.91 20.95
CA CYS A 77 11.56 3.01 19.51
C CYS A 77 11.40 1.64 18.84
N ARG A 78 12.33 0.72 19.13
CA ARG A 78 12.28 -0.64 18.59
C ARG A 78 11.03 -1.39 19.06
N TYR A 79 10.65 -1.19 20.31
CA TYR A 79 9.43 -1.76 20.86
C TYR A 79 8.19 -1.23 20.12
N LYS A 80 8.10 0.09 19.90
CA LYS A 80 7.00 0.70 19.14
C LYS A 80 6.95 0.17 17.71
N ILE A 81 8.08 0.11 17.00
CA ILE A 81 8.12 -0.42 15.62
C ILE A 81 7.73 -1.90 15.56
N ALA A 82 8.09 -2.70 16.56
CA ALA A 82 7.72 -4.11 16.60
C ALA A 82 6.20 -4.32 16.75
N HIS A 83 5.55 -3.46 17.55
CA HIS A 83 4.15 -3.60 17.94
C HIS A 83 3.18 -2.68 17.19
N VAL A 84 3.68 -1.75 16.37
CA VAL A 84 2.82 -0.90 15.55
C VAL A 84 2.08 -1.77 14.54
N LYS A 85 0.76 -1.57 14.47
CA LYS A 85 -0.10 -2.08 13.42
C LYS A 85 -0.39 -0.92 12.49
N PHE A 86 0.25 -0.93 11.33
CA PHE A 86 0.01 0.11 10.34
C PHE A 86 -1.43 0.03 9.84
N GLU A 87 -1.99 1.18 9.48
CA GLU A 87 -3.30 1.21 8.83
C GLU A 87 -3.25 0.40 7.54
N GLN A 88 -3.98 -0.71 7.53
CA GLN A 88 -4.20 -1.50 6.33
C GLN A 88 -5.21 -0.76 5.46
N LYS A 89 -4.90 -0.57 4.18
CA LYS A 89 -5.92 -0.14 3.22
C LYS A 89 -7.03 -1.18 3.26
N SER A 90 -8.25 -0.77 3.60
CA SER A 90 -9.39 -1.63 3.35
C SER A 90 -9.43 -1.84 1.84
N ASN A 91 -9.08 -3.03 1.36
CA ASN A 91 -9.24 -3.43 -0.04
C ASN A 91 -10.73 -3.51 -0.46
N ARG A 92 -11.63 -2.86 0.28
CA ARG A 92 -12.96 -2.53 -0.19
C ARG A 92 -12.83 -1.39 -1.20
N GLN A 93 -12.28 -1.68 -2.38
CA GLN A 93 -13.03 -1.24 -3.54
C GLN A 93 -14.36 -1.97 -3.43
N PRO A 94 -15.50 -1.28 -3.23
CA PRO A 94 -16.77 -1.94 -3.44
C PRO A 94 -16.74 -2.38 -4.90
N GLY A 95 -16.38 -3.64 -5.14
CA GLY A 95 -16.51 -4.26 -6.43
C GLY A 95 -17.93 -3.94 -6.87
N VAL A 96 -18.06 -3.25 -7.99
CA VAL A 96 -19.33 -2.84 -8.55
C VAL A 96 -20.23 -4.07 -8.53
N LYS A 97 -21.31 -4.05 -7.73
CA LYS A 97 -22.19 -5.23 -7.60
C LYS A 97 -22.65 -5.62 -9.00
N TRP A 98 -22.37 -6.86 -9.39
CA TRP A 98 -22.85 -7.44 -10.64
C TRP A 98 -24.35 -7.67 -10.53
N THR A 99 -25.13 -6.63 -10.82
CA THR A 99 -26.57 -6.72 -11.01
C THR A 99 -26.86 -7.54 -12.26
N ASP A 100 -28.05 -8.14 -12.33
CA ASP A 100 -28.42 -9.00 -13.46
C ASP A 100 -28.50 -8.21 -14.78
N GLU A 101 -28.88 -6.93 -14.72
CA GLU A 101 -28.80 -5.98 -15.83
C GLU A 101 -27.37 -5.85 -16.37
N ARG A 102 -26.37 -5.67 -15.48
CA ARG A 102 -24.95 -5.55 -15.87
C ARG A 102 -24.40 -6.84 -16.46
N LYS A 103 -24.81 -8.00 -15.95
CA LYS A 103 -24.43 -9.30 -16.52
C LYS A 103 -24.97 -9.44 -17.95
N LYS A 104 -26.21 -9.01 -18.17
CA LYS A 104 -26.85 -9.03 -19.49
C LYS A 104 -26.15 -8.10 -20.47
N GLU A 105 -25.92 -6.84 -20.08
CA GLU A 105 -25.18 -5.87 -20.91
C GLU A 105 -23.76 -6.33 -21.24
N HIS A 106 -23.06 -6.94 -20.28
CA HIS A 106 -21.72 -7.47 -20.51
C HIS A 106 -21.74 -8.66 -21.47
N SER A 107 -22.70 -9.58 -21.30
CA SER A 107 -22.91 -10.73 -22.20
C SER A 107 -23.19 -10.29 -23.63
N GLU A 108 -24.08 -9.31 -23.83
CA GLU A 108 -24.40 -8.74 -25.15
C GLU A 108 -23.17 -8.08 -25.79
N ARG A 109 -22.37 -7.36 -24.99
CA ARG A 109 -21.10 -6.76 -25.45
C ARG A 109 -20.12 -7.82 -25.94
N MET A 110 -20.00 -8.93 -25.19
CA MET A 110 -19.11 -10.02 -25.56
C MET A 110 -19.59 -10.75 -26.81
N LYS A 111 -20.91 -10.96 -26.97
CA LYS A 111 -21.47 -11.53 -28.21
C LYS A 111 -21.10 -10.68 -29.42
N ARG A 112 -21.34 -9.37 -29.37
CA ARG A 112 -20.98 -8.42 -30.45
C ARG A 112 -19.48 -8.44 -30.76
N PHE A 113 -18.64 -8.49 -29.72
CA PHE A 113 -17.19 -8.56 -29.89
C PHE A 113 -16.77 -9.83 -30.63
N TRP A 114 -17.33 -10.99 -30.27
CA TRP A 114 -17.01 -12.26 -30.91
C TRP A 114 -17.54 -12.37 -32.34
N GLU A 115 -18.72 -11.84 -32.61
CA GLU A 115 -19.28 -11.75 -33.97
C GLU A 115 -18.38 -10.92 -34.88
N ALA A 116 -18.00 -9.72 -34.44
CA ALA A 116 -17.07 -8.85 -35.18
C ALA A 116 -15.71 -9.52 -35.41
N ARG A 117 -15.21 -10.27 -34.43
CA ARG A 117 -13.95 -11.01 -34.55
C ARG A 117 -14.04 -12.18 -35.53
N LYS A 118 -15.16 -12.92 -35.56
CA LYS A 118 -15.40 -14.00 -36.52
C LYS A 118 -15.50 -13.46 -37.95
N MET A 119 -16.18 -12.33 -38.15
CA MET A 119 -16.27 -11.72 -39.47
C MET A 119 -14.90 -11.28 -40.00
N LYS A 120 -14.01 -10.77 -39.14
CA LYS A 120 -12.62 -10.43 -39.51
C LYS A 120 -11.71 -11.64 -39.78
N GLN A 121 -12.04 -12.83 -39.27
CA GLN A 121 -11.29 -14.05 -39.58
C GLN A 121 -11.77 -14.73 -40.88
N ASN A 122 -13.01 -14.47 -41.27
CA ASN A 122 -13.63 -15.00 -42.49
C ASN A 122 -13.56 -14.02 -43.68
N SER A 123 -12.94 -12.84 -43.51
CA SER A 123 -12.62 -11.87 -44.57
C SER A 123 -11.15 -11.95 -44.92
#